data_AF-A0ABC9W4V3-F1
#
_entry.id   AF-A0ABC9W4V3-F1
#
_cell.length_a   1.000
_cell.length_b   1.000
_cell.length_c   1.000
_cell.angle_alpha   90.00
_cell.angle_beta   90.00
_cell.angle_gamma   90.00
#
_symmetry.space_group_name_H-M   'P 1'
#
loop_
_entity.id
_entity.type
_entity.pdbx_description
1 polymer ?
#
loop_
_entity_poly.entity_id
_entity_poly.type
_entity_poly.pdbx_seq_one_letter_code
_entity_poly.pdbx_strand_id
1 'polypeptide(L)'
;MGDFNYPDICWRDNTAGQKQSRKFLECINDNFVLQVIEEPTRRGAMLDLVLTNKEGLIGDVKLEGSLGCSDHEMVEFNSAEFGLFRDLVGRIP
;
A
#
# COMPACT_ATOMS: atom_id res chain seq x y z
N MET A 1 -1.63 -3.57 5.70
CA MET A 1 -2.47 -3.98 4.56
C MET A 1 -3.90 -4.13 5.03
N GLY A 2 -4.88 -3.70 4.25
CA GLY A 2 -6.29 -3.95 4.51
C GLY A 2 -7.19 -3.35 3.44
N ASP A 3 -8.47 -3.74 3.43
CA ASP A 3 -9.51 -3.16 2.57
C ASP A 3 -10.19 -1.97 3.29
N PHE A 4 -10.08 -0.77 2.73
CA PHE A 4 -10.58 0.46 3.33
C PHE A 4 -11.89 0.97 2.71
N ASN A 5 -12.34 0.40 1.59
CA ASN A 5 -13.64 0.72 0.96
C ASN A 5 -13.90 2.23 0.69
N TYR A 6 -12.89 2.99 0.27
CA TYR A 6 -13.04 4.39 -0.17
C TYR A 6 -12.81 4.55 -1.69
N PRO A 7 -13.79 4.18 -2.53
CA PRO A 7 -13.64 4.19 -4.00
C PRO A 7 -13.54 5.59 -4.60
N ASP A 8 -13.93 6.62 -3.87
CA ASP A 8 -13.92 8.02 -4.32
C ASP A 8 -12.59 8.74 -4.07
N ILE A 9 -11.60 8.05 -3.49
CA ILE A 9 -10.23 8.55 -3.35
C ILE A 9 -9.48 8.32 -4.67
N CYS A 10 -9.03 9.42 -5.28
CA CYS A 10 -8.04 9.37 -6.34
C CYS A 10 -6.65 9.46 -5.70
N TRP A 11 -6.00 8.30 -5.50
CA TRP A 11 -4.66 8.24 -4.93
C TRP A 11 -3.60 8.95 -5.78
N ARG A 12 -3.77 8.94 -7.11
CA ARG A 12 -2.86 9.63 -8.05
C ARG A 12 -2.87 11.15 -7.86
N ASP A 13 -4.06 11.71 -7.71
CA ASP A 13 -4.24 13.17 -7.58
C ASP A 13 -4.31 13.63 -6.12
N ASN A 14 -4.24 12.69 -5.17
CA ASN A 14 -4.40 12.94 -3.73
C ASN A 14 -5.70 13.73 -3.43
N THR A 15 -6.82 13.34 -4.04
CA THR A 15 -8.13 13.99 -3.84
C THR A 15 -9.20 12.99 -3.45
N ALA A 16 -10.25 13.47 -2.77
CA ALA A 16 -11.40 12.66 -2.38
C ALA A 16 -12.72 13.43 -2.44
N GLY A 17 -13.76 12.79 -2.98
CA GLY A 17 -15.07 13.42 -3.21
C GLY A 17 -15.95 13.50 -1.97
N GLN A 18 -15.88 12.52 -1.09
CA GLN A 18 -16.70 12.40 0.11
C GLN A 18 -15.98 12.97 1.34
N LYS A 19 -16.77 13.46 2.31
CA LYS A 19 -16.23 14.06 3.55
C LYS A 19 -15.42 13.06 4.37
N GLN A 20 -15.86 11.81 4.47
CA GLN A 20 -15.17 10.79 5.24
C GLN A 20 -13.85 10.39 4.58
N SER A 21 -13.86 10.19 3.27
CA SER A 21 -12.68 9.90 2.45
C SER A 21 -11.65 11.02 2.52
N ARG A 22 -12.08 12.28 2.49
CA ARG A 22 -11.18 13.44 2.72
C ARG A 22 -10.52 13.41 4.08
N LYS A 23 -11.28 13.16 5.15
CA LYS A 23 -10.72 13.05 6.51
C LYS A 23 -9.69 11.92 6.60
N PHE A 24 -9.98 10.77 6.00
CA PHE A 24 -9.04 9.67 5.95
C PHE A 24 -7.76 10.07 5.21
N LEU A 25 -7.89 10.69 4.04
CA LEU A 25 -6.76 11.15 3.24
C LEU A 25 -5.93 12.23 3.95
N GLU A 26 -6.59 13.19 4.61
CA GLU A 26 -5.96 14.17 5.50
C GLU A 26 -5.17 13.47 6.61
N CYS A 27 -5.75 12.48 7.28
CA CYS A 27 -5.04 11.71 8.31
C CYS A 27 -3.82 10.98 7.75
N ILE A 28 -3.91 10.37 6.56
CA ILE A 28 -2.77 9.71 5.93
C ILE A 28 -1.63 10.71 5.67
N ASN A 29 -1.97 11.86 5.09
CA ASN A 29 -1.02 12.93 4.76
C ASN A 29 -0.38 13.54 6.02
N ASP A 30 -1.17 13.85 7.05
CA ASP A 30 -0.70 14.47 8.30
C ASP A 30 0.23 13.56 9.11
N ASN A 31 0.09 12.23 8.94
CA ASN A 31 0.91 11.24 9.63
C ASN A 31 2.11 10.76 8.79
N PHE A 32 2.39 11.39 7.64
CA PHE A 32 3.46 10.99 6.71
C PHE A 32 3.37 9.51 6.32
N VAL A 33 2.13 9.01 6.17
CA VAL A 33 1.85 7.65 5.73
C VAL A 33 1.72 7.65 4.22
N LEU A 34 2.35 6.68 3.57
CA LEU A 34 2.37 6.48 2.14
C LEU A 34 1.56 5.24 1.79
N GLN A 35 0.78 5.33 0.72
CA GLN A 35 0.11 4.21 0.08
C GLN A 35 1.00 3.70 -1.06
N VAL A 36 1.34 2.41 -1.05
CA VAL A 36 2.32 1.85 -2.01
C VAL A 36 1.71 1.09 -3.19
N ILE A 37 0.39 0.87 -3.21
CA ILE A 37 -0.25 0.24 -4.37
C ILE A 37 -0.54 1.30 -5.43
N GLU A 38 -0.11 1.04 -6.66
CA GLU A 38 -0.26 1.95 -7.81
C GLU A 38 -1.39 1.55 -8.78
N GLU A 39 -1.84 0.29 -8.70
CA GLU A 39 -2.83 -0.28 -9.60
C GLU A 39 -4.13 -0.65 -8.87
N PRO A 40 -5.31 -0.56 -9.52
CA PRO A 40 -6.57 -0.94 -8.90
C PRO A 40 -6.63 -2.40 -8.44
N THR A 41 -7.08 -2.62 -7.21
CA THR A 41 -7.21 -3.97 -6.62
C THR A 41 -8.60 -4.57 -6.77
N ARG A 42 -9.59 -3.77 -7.21
CA ARG A 42 -10.97 -4.25 -7.39
C ARG A 42 -11.72 -3.42 -8.43
N ARG A 43 -12.06 -4.03 -9.55
CA ARG A 43 -12.93 -3.45 -10.60
C ARG A 43 -12.56 -2.01 -11.02
N GLY A 44 -11.27 -1.68 -11.06
CA GLY A 44 -10.79 -0.33 -11.41
C GLY A 44 -10.71 0.67 -10.26
N ALA A 45 -11.02 0.27 -9.02
CA ALA A 45 -10.77 1.05 -7.81
C ALA A 45 -9.62 0.46 -6.96
N MET A 46 -8.84 1.34 -6.31
CA MET A 46 -7.83 0.99 -5.31
C MET A 46 -8.48 0.99 -3.91
N LEU A 47 -8.96 -0.17 -3.47
CA LEU A 47 -9.67 -0.33 -2.19
C LEU A 47 -8.83 -1.04 -1.14
N ASP A 48 -8.01 -1.99 -1.57
CA ASP A 48 -6.99 -2.62 -0.75
C ASP A 48 -5.77 -1.70 -0.71
N LEU A 49 -5.34 -1.34 0.50
CA LEU A 49 -4.23 -0.43 0.73
C LEU A 49 -3.11 -1.10 1.52
N VAL A 50 -1.88 -0.77 1.15
CA VAL A 50 -0.68 -1.09 1.91
C VAL A 50 -0.07 0.24 2.32
N LEU A 51 -0.27 0.57 3.60
CA LEU A 51 0.17 1.82 4.19
C LEU A 51 1.52 1.63 4.90
N THR A 52 2.48 2.52 4.66
CA THR A 52 3.79 2.54 5.34
C THR A 52 4.16 3.96 5.75
N ASN A 53 4.84 4.12 6.89
CA ASN A 53 5.43 5.40 7.31
C ASN A 53 6.94 5.49 7.00
N LYS A 54 7.47 4.50 6.27
CA LYS A 54 8.88 4.42 5.89
C LYS A 54 8.98 4.07 4.41
N GLU A 55 9.61 4.96 3.66
CA GLU A 55 10.02 4.70 2.29
C GLU A 55 11.02 3.53 2.24
N GLY A 56 10.91 2.68 1.22
CA GLY A 56 11.77 1.52 1.04
C GLY A 56 11.54 0.35 2.01
N LEU A 57 10.58 0.45 2.94
CA LEU A 57 10.20 -0.67 3.81
C LEU A 57 9.43 -1.74 3.03
N ILE A 58 8.63 -1.33 2.05
CA ILE A 58 7.93 -2.22 1.15
C ILE A 58 8.70 -2.19 -0.17
N GLY A 59 9.12 -3.37 -0.64
CA GLY A 59 9.73 -3.56 -1.95
C GLY A 59 8.68 -3.59 -3.06
N ASP A 60 9.00 -4.27 -4.16
CA ASP A 60 8.09 -4.37 -5.31
C ASP A 60 6.72 -4.93 -4.89
N VAL A 61 5.67 -4.22 -5.31
CA VAL A 61 4.27 -4.62 -5.14
C VAL A 61 3.77 -5.12 -6.49
N LYS A 62 3.13 -6.29 -6.51
CA LYS A 62 2.57 -6.93 -7.71
C LYS A 62 1.11 -7.28 -7.49
N LEU A 63 0.33 -7.21 -8.56
CA LEU A 63 -1.02 -7.76 -8.62
C LEU A 63 -1.01 -9.08 -9.39
N GLU A 64 -1.45 -10.16 -8.76
CA GLU A 64 -1.34 -11.54 -9.28
C GLU A 64 -2.69 -12.13 -9.75
N GLY A 65 -3.65 -11.28 -10.11
CA GLY A 65 -4.97 -11.74 -10.54
C GLY A 65 -5.90 -12.05 -9.36
N SER A 66 -7.17 -12.33 -9.66
CA SER A 66 -8.16 -12.74 -8.67
C SER A 66 -7.92 -14.18 -8.19
N LEU A 67 -8.01 -14.41 -6.88
CA LEU A 67 -8.03 -15.76 -6.32
C LEU A 67 -9.42 -16.39 -6.49
N GLY A 68 -9.55 -17.38 -7.38
CA GLY A 68 -10.80 -18.08 -7.62
C GLY A 68 -11.86 -17.18 -8.27
N CYS A 69 -13.04 -17.05 -7.63
CA CYS A 69 -14.12 -16.16 -8.07
C CYS A 69 -14.14 -14.81 -7.33
N SER A 70 -13.06 -14.47 -6.62
CA SER A 70 -12.90 -13.18 -5.95
C SER A 70 -12.99 -12.04 -6.95
N ASP A 71 -13.62 -10.93 -6.57
CA ASP A 71 -13.56 -9.68 -7.31
C ASP A 71 -12.42 -8.75 -6.84
N HIS A 72 -11.65 -9.19 -5.83
CA HIS A 72 -10.38 -8.59 -5.42
C HIS A 72 -9.19 -9.30 -6.07
N GLU A 73 -8.24 -8.50 -6.55
CA GLU A 73 -6.92 -8.90 -7.02
C GLU A 73 -6.01 -9.26 -5.84
N MET A 74 -5.19 -10.29 -6.00
CA MET A 74 -4.17 -10.64 -5.01
C MET A 74 -3.03 -9.62 -5.06
N VAL A 75 -2.68 -9.05 -3.90
CA VAL A 75 -1.54 -8.15 -3.75
C VAL A 75 -0.37 -8.93 -3.14
N GLU A 76 0.73 -9.06 -3.89
CA GLU A 76 1.98 -9.64 -3.43
C GLU A 76 3.01 -8.53 -3.23
N PHE A 77 3.68 -8.50 -2.08
CA PHE A 77 4.80 -7.60 -1.84
C PHE A 77 5.76 -8.20 -0.83
N ASN A 78 7.01 -7.75 -0.89
CA ASN A 78 8.02 -8.09 0.11
C ASN A 78 8.23 -6.93 1.05
N SER A 79 8.20 -7.17 2.36
CA SER A 79 8.71 -6.21 3.33
C SER A 79 10.21 -6.40 3.49
N ALA A 80 10.95 -5.30 3.49
CA ALA A 80 12.34 -5.30 3.90
C ALA A 80 12.38 -5.63 5.40
N GLU A 81 12.75 -6.85 5.75
CA GLU A 81 13.28 -7.12 7.07
C GLU A 81 14.54 -6.24 7.24
N PHE A 82 14.85 -5.78 8.45
CA PHE A 82 16.10 -5.06 8.75
C PHE A 82 17.34 -5.97 8.49
N GLY A 83 17.64 -6.26 7.23
CA GLY A 83 18.74 -7.11 6.77
C GLY A 83 20.10 -6.41 6.84
N LEU A 84 20.13 -5.10 7.10
CA LEU A 84 21.38 -4.35 7.31
C LEU A 84 22.18 -4.86 8.52
N PHE A 85 21.58 -5.59 9.47
CA PHE A 85 22.33 -6.24 10.55
C PHE A 85 22.94 -7.59 10.17
N ARG A 86 22.37 -8.33 9.21
CA ARG A 86 22.96 -9.60 8.76
C ARG A 86 24.16 -9.38 7.84
N ASP A 87 24.12 -8.35 6.99
CA ASP A 87 25.22 -8.03 6.08
C ASP A 87 26.40 -7.32 6.76
N LEU A 88 26.15 -6.60 7.87
CA LEU A 88 27.19 -5.90 8.63
C LEU A 88 27.91 -6.80 9.65
N VAL A 89 27.23 -7.79 10.24
CA VAL A 89 27.84 -8.72 11.21
C VAL A 89 28.51 -9.91 10.52
N GLY A 90 28.09 -10.28 9.30
CA GLY A 90 28.71 -11.36 8.49
C GLY A 90 30.04 -11.00 7.82
N ARG A 91 30.58 -9.80 8.05
CA ARG A 91 31.82 -9.28 7.43
C ARG A 91 32.92 -8.89 8.42
N ILE A 92 32.77 -9.18 9.70
CA ILE A 92 33.87 -9.04 10.67
C ILE A 92 34.69 -10.35 10.62
N PRO A 93 35.96 -10.32 10.20
CA PRO A 93 36.82 -11.51 10.14
C PRO A 93 37.12 -12.11 11.52
#